data_AF-A0A2D5P9J7-F1
#
_entry.id   AF-A0A2D5P9J7-F1
#
_cell.length_a   1.000
_cell.length_b   1.000
_cell.length_c   1.000
_cell.angle_alpha   90.00
_cell.angle_beta   90.00
_cell.angle_gamma   90.00
#
_symmetry.space_group_name_H-M   'P 1'
#
loop_
_entity.id
_entity.type
_entity.pdbx_description
1 polymer ?
#
loop_
_entity_poly.entity_id
_entity_poly.type
_entity_poly.pdbx_seq_one_letter_code
_entity_poly.pdbx_strand_id
1 'polypeptide(L)'
;MSQLSPRNLFVLSFIAIISVYLYIFGQEKTIELIKKEYLFILALLPISLAFIYFKMKVKGKELVDFNKNNTFSLKNTIVFFLIFQVVDYFAEDGFIGMISMWFLYWLMGLIALLLIETINYYKNYKLLYNS
;
A
#
# COMPACT_ATOMS: atom_id res chain seq x y z
N MET A 1 -3.17 27.08 2.92
CA MET A 1 -2.70 25.77 3.40
C MET A 1 -2.24 25.00 2.18
N SER A 2 -0.93 24.74 2.02
CA SER A 2 -0.43 24.02 0.84
C SER A 2 -1.02 22.60 0.82
N GLN A 3 -1.74 22.22 -0.23
CA GLN A 3 -2.25 20.86 -0.38
C GLN A 3 -1.06 19.90 -0.42
N LEU A 4 -0.99 18.99 0.56
CA LEU A 4 0.04 17.95 0.60
C LEU A 4 -0.21 16.98 -0.56
N SER A 5 0.84 16.68 -1.33
CA SER A 5 0.74 15.69 -2.39
C SER A 5 0.45 14.29 -1.80
N PRO A 6 -0.24 13.40 -2.53
CA PRO A 6 -0.47 12.01 -2.07
C PRO A 6 0.82 11.28 -1.68
N ARG A 7 1.92 11.56 -2.40
CA ARG A 7 3.26 11.06 -2.07
C ARG A 7 3.72 11.52 -0.68
N ASN A 8 3.55 12.80 -0.37
CA ASN A 8 3.94 13.34 0.94
C ASN A 8 3.09 12.75 2.05
N LEU A 9 1.77 12.58 1.83
CA LEU A 9 0.88 11.93 2.79
C LEU A 9 1.30 10.49 3.08
N PHE A 10 1.73 9.74 2.06
CA PHE A 10 2.20 8.37 2.22
C PHE A 10 3.52 8.26 3.00
N VAL A 11 4.46 9.18 2.75
CA VAL A 11 5.71 9.24 3.53
C VAL A 11 5.45 9.67 4.97
N LEU A 12 4.55 10.64 5.18
CA LEU A 12 4.15 11.09 6.51
C LEU A 12 3.46 9.98 7.30
N SER A 13 2.59 9.18 6.67
CA SER A 13 1.95 8.06 7.37
C SER A 13 2.96 7.00 7.80
N PHE A 14 3.97 6.71 6.98
CA PHE A 14 5.07 5.83 7.38
C PHE A 14 5.83 6.37 8.59
N ILE A 15 6.24 7.64 8.55
CA ILE A 15 6.96 8.29 9.65
C ILE A 15 6.10 8.28 10.93
N ALA A 16 4.80 8.55 10.81
CA ALA A 16 3.86 8.51 11.93
C ALA A 16 3.78 7.11 12.55
N ILE A 17 3.64 6.06 11.74
CA ILE A 17 3.61 4.66 12.22
C ILE A 17 4.89 4.34 12.98
N ILE A 18 6.06 4.61 12.40
CA ILE A 18 7.35 4.33 13.05
C ILE A 18 7.49 5.13 14.34
N SER A 19 7.08 6.40 14.37
CA SER A 19 7.14 7.24 15.56
C SER A 19 6.25 6.70 16.69
N VAL A 20 5.01 6.29 16.35
CA VAL A 20 4.09 5.66 17.30
C VAL A 20 4.66 4.33 17.80
N TYR A 21 5.26 3.53 16.93
CA TYR A 21 5.84 2.24 17.33
C TYR A 21 7.00 2.42 18.31
N LEU A 22 7.91 3.35 18.01
CA LEU A 22 9.02 3.67 18.90
C LEU A 22 8.55 4.20 20.25
N TYR A 23 7.47 4.99 20.26
CA TYR A 23 6.89 5.54 21.49
C TYR A 23 6.17 4.48 22.34
N ILE A 24 5.36 3.61 21.72
CA ILE A 24 4.51 2.64 22.42
C ILE A 24 5.27 1.35 22.76
N PHE A 25 6.01 0.79 21.80
CA PHE A 25 6.64 -0.52 21.92
C PHE A 25 8.15 -0.46 22.22
N GLY A 26 8.78 0.69 22.03
CA GLY A 26 10.23 0.83 22.11
C GLY A 26 10.97 0.26 20.89
N GLN A 27 12.30 0.44 20.87
CA GLN A 27 13.12 0.14 19.70
C GLN A 27 13.16 -1.35 19.33
N GLU A 28 13.40 -2.23 20.31
CA GLU A 28 13.57 -3.67 20.04
C GLU A 28 12.31 -4.28 19.43
N LYS A 29 11.16 -4.02 20.05
CA LYS A 29 9.88 -4.54 19.58
C LYS A 29 9.47 -3.93 18.25
N THR A 30 9.77 -2.65 18.01
CA THR A 30 9.55 -2.01 16.70
C THR A 30 10.29 -2.75 15.59
N ILE A 31 11.56 -3.09 15.81
CA ILE A 31 12.36 -3.85 14.83
C ILE A 31 11.79 -5.26 14.64
N GLU A 32 11.36 -5.92 15.71
CA GLU A 32 10.71 -7.23 15.64
C GLU A 32 9.44 -7.17 14.78
N LEU A 33 8.56 -6.20 15.00
CA LEU A 33 7.32 -6.03 14.24
C LEU A 33 7.59 -5.80 12.75
N ILE A 34 8.58 -4.96 12.41
CA ILE A 34 8.97 -4.75 11.01
C ILE A 34 9.53 -6.02 10.38
N LYS A 35 10.35 -6.77 11.12
CA LYS A 35 10.95 -8.03 10.65
C LYS A 35 9.93 -9.14 10.44
N LYS A 36 8.83 -9.17 11.21
CA LYS A 36 7.76 -10.16 11.01
C LYS A 36 7.17 -10.07 9.59
N GLU A 37 7.10 -8.87 9.04
CA GLU A 37 6.55 -8.62 7.71
C GLU A 37 7.57 -8.78 6.57
N TYR A 38 8.71 -9.45 6.80
CA TYR A 38 9.79 -9.57 5.81
C TYR A 38 9.33 -10.19 4.48
N LEU A 39 8.37 -11.12 4.49
CA LEU A 39 7.85 -11.73 3.27
C LEU A 39 7.11 -10.72 2.39
N PHE A 40 6.32 -9.83 3.00
CA PHE A 40 5.62 -8.76 2.26
C PHE A 40 6.60 -7.72 1.75
N ILE A 41 7.62 -7.37 2.54
CA ILE A 41 8.72 -6.50 2.09
C ILE A 41 9.44 -7.15 0.89
N LEU A 42 9.72 -8.45 0.96
CA LEU A 42 10.38 -9.19 -0.11
C LEU A 42 9.50 -9.25 -1.38
N ALA A 43 8.19 -9.39 -1.22
CA ALA A 43 7.23 -9.41 -2.33
C ALA A 43 7.21 -8.10 -3.13
N LEU A 44 7.61 -6.97 -2.54
CA LEU A 44 7.74 -5.70 -3.28
C LEU A 44 8.78 -5.78 -4.40
N LEU A 45 9.82 -6.63 -4.27
CA LEU A 45 10.86 -6.78 -5.30
C LEU A 45 10.31 -7.33 -6.63
N PRO A 46 9.71 -8.53 -6.70
CA PRO A 46 9.19 -9.06 -7.96
C PRO A 46 8.08 -8.17 -8.53
N ILE A 47 7.22 -7.58 -7.69
CA ILE A 47 6.17 -6.67 -8.16
C ILE A 47 6.77 -5.41 -8.79
N SER A 48 7.78 -4.82 -8.16
CA SER A 48 8.48 -3.63 -8.69
C SER A 48 9.24 -3.95 -9.98
N LEU A 49 9.84 -5.14 -10.09
CA LEU A 49 10.49 -5.59 -11.33
C LEU A 49 9.47 -5.73 -12.46
N ALA A 50 8.32 -6.36 -12.20
CA ALA A 50 7.23 -6.48 -13.17
C ALA A 50 6.69 -5.10 -13.60
N PHE A 51 6.49 -4.19 -12.64
CA PHE A 51 6.10 -2.81 -12.88
C PHE A 51 7.07 -2.11 -13.85
N ILE A 52 8.37 -2.14 -13.53
CA ILE A 52 9.41 -1.51 -14.34
C ILE A 52 9.44 -2.14 -15.74
N TYR A 53 9.38 -3.47 -15.83
CA TYR A 53 9.36 -4.21 -17.09
C TYR A 53 8.24 -3.73 -18.02
N PHE A 54 6.98 -3.76 -17.56
CA PHE A 54 5.85 -3.36 -18.41
C PHE A 54 5.87 -1.86 -18.73
N LYS A 55 6.22 -1.02 -17.74
CA LYS A 55 6.35 0.42 -17.94
C LYS A 55 7.37 0.76 -19.03
N MET A 56 8.50 0.07 -19.08
CA MET A 56 9.51 0.27 -20.12
C MET A 56 9.00 -0.18 -21.50
N LYS A 57 8.28 -1.30 -21.57
CA LYS A 57 7.76 -1.82 -22.85
C LYS A 57 6.75 -0.89 -23.52
N VAL A 58 5.95 -0.16 -22.75
CA VAL A 58 4.94 0.76 -23.30
C VAL A 58 5.39 2.23 -23.29
N LYS A 59 6.67 2.49 -22.97
CA LYS A 59 7.21 3.85 -22.91
C LYS A 59 7.12 4.54 -24.27
N GLY A 60 6.62 5.77 -24.29
CA GLY A 60 6.47 6.57 -25.52
C GLY A 60 5.29 6.17 -26.39
N LYS A 61 4.37 5.34 -25.88
CA LYS A 61 3.11 4.98 -26.53
C LYS A 61 1.95 5.72 -25.86
N GLU A 62 0.85 5.90 -26.58
CA GLU A 62 -0.40 6.37 -25.97
C GLU A 62 -0.95 5.30 -25.04
N LEU A 63 -1.24 5.70 -23.80
CA LEU A 63 -1.70 4.80 -22.76
C LEU A 63 -3.17 5.07 -22.43
N VAL A 64 -3.94 4.01 -22.30
CA VAL A 64 -5.30 4.05 -21.78
C VAL A 64 -5.26 3.77 -20.28
N ASP A 65 -5.87 4.64 -19.49
CA ASP A 65 -6.06 4.39 -18.06
C ASP A 65 -7.24 3.44 -17.83
N PHE A 66 -6.94 2.17 -17.59
CA PHE A 66 -7.94 1.15 -17.30
C PHE A 66 -8.52 1.25 -15.88
N ASN A 67 -7.98 2.12 -15.02
CA ASN A 67 -8.40 2.30 -13.63
C ASN A 67 -9.38 3.48 -13.43
N LYS A 68 -9.71 4.22 -14.50
CA LYS A 68 -10.48 5.47 -14.47
C LYS A 68 -11.87 5.40 -13.80
N ASN A 69 -12.46 4.20 -13.70
CA ASN A 69 -13.80 3.99 -13.10
C ASN A 69 -13.75 3.48 -11.65
N ASN A 70 -12.57 3.35 -11.04
CA ASN A 70 -12.45 2.86 -9.67
C ASN A 70 -12.75 3.98 -8.66
N THR A 71 -14.01 4.40 -8.59
CA THR A 71 -14.49 5.41 -7.63
C THR A 71 -15.02 4.71 -6.38
N PHE A 72 -14.11 4.19 -5.55
CA PHE A 72 -14.50 3.82 -4.19
C PHE A 72 -15.01 5.06 -3.48
N SER A 73 -16.29 5.06 -3.08
CA SER A 73 -16.87 6.23 -2.41
C SER A 73 -16.21 6.42 -1.04
N LEU A 74 -15.91 7.66 -0.66
CA LEU A 74 -15.35 8.00 0.65
C LEU A 74 -16.19 7.40 1.79
N LYS A 75 -17.52 7.37 1.61
CA LYS A 75 -18.45 6.74 2.55
C LYS A 75 -18.15 5.26 2.75
N ASN A 76 -17.95 4.50 1.67
CA ASN A 76 -17.64 3.08 1.76
C ASN A 76 -16.26 2.84 2.39
N THR A 77 -15.28 3.68 2.07
CA THR A 77 -13.94 3.62 2.68
C THR A 77 -14.00 3.84 4.20
N ILE A 78 -14.78 4.82 4.66
CA ILE A 78 -14.96 5.09 6.10
C ILE A 78 -15.65 3.91 6.80
N VAL A 79 -16.72 3.37 6.21
CA VAL A 79 -17.45 2.23 6.78
C VAL A 79 -16.54 1.00 6.87
N PHE A 80 -15.81 0.71 5.80
CA PHE A 80 -14.83 -0.38 5.78
C PHE A 80 -13.76 -0.18 6.85
N PHE A 81 -13.19 1.03 6.94
CA PHE A 81 -12.20 1.35 7.96
C PHE A 81 -12.71 1.11 9.38
N LEU A 82 -13.92 1.60 9.71
CA LEU A 82 -14.51 1.43 11.05
C LEU A 82 -14.73 -0.05 11.40
N ILE A 83 -15.22 -0.86 10.45
CA ILE A 83 -15.40 -2.30 10.68
C ILE A 83 -14.06 -2.97 10.96
N PHE A 84 -13.02 -2.65 10.16
CA PHE A 84 -11.69 -3.22 10.35
C PHE A 84 -11.09 -2.86 11.71
N GLN A 85 -11.26 -1.60 12.18
CA GLN A 85 -10.79 -1.21 13.51
C GLN A 85 -11.44 -2.04 14.63
N VAL A 86 -12.74 -2.33 14.51
CA VAL A 86 -13.45 -3.16 15.51
C VAL A 86 -12.96 -4.61 15.47
N VAL A 87 -12.82 -5.19 14.27
CA VAL A 87 -12.32 -6.56 14.09
C VAL A 87 -10.92 -6.70 14.67
N ASP A 88 -10.01 -5.79 14.33
CA ASP A 88 -8.62 -5.82 14.78
C ASP A 88 -8.51 -5.67 16.28
N TYR A 89 -9.32 -4.81 16.89
CA TYR A 89 -9.35 -4.66 18.34
C TYR A 89 -9.66 -5.99 19.06
N PHE A 90 -10.58 -6.79 18.54
CA PHE A 90 -10.92 -8.08 19.15
C PHE A 90 -9.95 -9.20 18.76
N ALA A 91 -9.41 -9.18 17.55
CA ALA A 91 -8.49 -10.21 17.07
C ALA A 91 -7.08 -10.08 17.64
N GLU A 92 -6.64 -8.85 17.92
CA GLU A 92 -5.26 -8.54 18.32
C GLU A 92 -5.18 -8.07 19.79
N ASP A 93 -6.00 -8.66 20.66
CA ASP A 93 -5.95 -8.43 22.12
C ASP A 93 -6.00 -6.94 22.53
N GLY A 94 -6.79 -6.14 21.82
CA GLY A 94 -7.08 -4.74 22.13
C GLY A 94 -6.27 -3.72 21.33
N PHE A 95 -6.19 -2.49 21.85
CA PHE A 95 -5.59 -1.36 21.15
C PHE A 95 -4.13 -1.57 20.78
N ILE A 96 -3.35 -2.21 21.66
CA ILE A 96 -1.91 -2.37 21.48
C ILE A 96 -1.63 -3.32 20.31
N GLY A 97 -2.30 -4.47 20.23
CA GLY A 97 -2.11 -5.37 19.09
C GLY A 97 -2.70 -4.81 17.80
N MET A 98 -3.83 -4.09 17.86
CA MET A 98 -4.36 -3.36 16.69
C MET A 98 -3.33 -2.37 16.12
N ILE A 99 -2.64 -1.60 16.98
CA ILE A 99 -1.57 -0.71 16.55
C ILE A 99 -0.42 -1.49 15.92
N SER A 100 -0.09 -2.68 16.44
CA SER A 100 1.01 -3.51 15.93
C SER A 100 0.83 -3.96 14.47
N MET A 101 -0.41 -3.96 13.97
CA MET A 101 -0.79 -4.31 12.59
C MET A 101 -0.64 -3.17 11.58
N TRP A 102 -0.45 -1.92 12.02
CA TRP A 102 -0.46 -0.76 11.13
C TRP A 102 0.62 -0.81 10.05
N PHE A 103 1.81 -1.32 10.38
CA PHE A 103 2.89 -1.48 9.42
C PHE A 103 2.56 -2.49 8.32
N LEU A 104 1.93 -3.62 8.68
CA LEU A 104 1.43 -4.59 7.71
C LEU A 104 0.40 -3.95 6.77
N TYR A 105 -0.57 -3.20 7.29
CA TYR A 105 -1.56 -2.52 6.46
C TYR A 105 -0.94 -1.48 5.53
N TRP A 106 0.07 -0.76 6.01
CA TRP A 106 0.83 0.18 5.19
C TRP A 106 1.57 -0.54 4.04
N LEU A 107 2.20 -1.69 4.31
CA LEU A 107 2.83 -2.53 3.28
C LEU A 107 1.80 -3.08 2.28
N MET A 108 0.66 -3.56 2.75
CA MET A 108 -0.42 -4.06 1.89
C MET A 108 -0.97 -2.97 0.97
N GLY A 109 -1.09 -1.73 1.46
CA GLY A 109 -1.44 -0.57 0.65
C GLY A 109 -0.41 -0.32 -0.47
N LEU A 110 0.88 -0.42 -0.16
CA LEU A 110 1.96 -0.27 -1.14
C LEU A 110 1.92 -1.37 -2.21
N ILE A 111 1.74 -2.62 -1.79
CA ILE A 111 1.60 -3.78 -2.68
C ILE A 111 0.39 -3.58 -3.61
N ALA A 112 -0.76 -3.22 -3.07
CA ALA A 112 -1.98 -3.01 -3.85
C ALA A 112 -1.79 -1.90 -4.90
N LEU A 113 -1.18 -0.77 -4.52
CA LEU A 113 -0.89 0.32 -5.44
C LEU A 113 0.04 -0.13 -6.58
N LEU A 114 1.14 -0.81 -6.24
CA LEU A 114 2.07 -1.31 -7.25
C LEU A 114 1.41 -2.33 -8.18
N LEU A 115 0.54 -3.21 -7.67
CA LEU A 115 -0.18 -4.18 -8.49
C LEU A 115 -1.17 -3.51 -9.43
N ILE A 116 -1.97 -2.55 -8.95
CA ILE A 116 -2.94 -1.81 -9.77
C ILE A 116 -2.24 -1.11 -10.95
N GLU A 117 -1.12 -0.44 -10.67
CA GLU A 117 -0.32 0.22 -11.70
C GLU A 117 0.36 -0.78 -12.66
N THR A 118 0.91 -1.87 -12.13
CA THR A 118 1.51 -2.94 -12.94
C THR A 118 0.48 -3.55 -13.89
N ILE A 119 -0.73 -3.83 -13.40
CA ILE A 119 -1.83 -4.38 -14.20
C ILE A 119 -2.25 -3.37 -15.28
N ASN A 120 -2.29 -2.08 -14.97
CA ASN A 120 -2.61 -1.04 -15.94
C ASN A 120 -1.58 -1.02 -17.09
N TYR A 121 -0.28 -1.06 -16.76
CA TYR A 121 0.78 -1.15 -17.76
C TYR A 121 0.76 -2.48 -18.53
N TYR A 122 0.47 -3.59 -17.87
CA TYR A 122 0.31 -4.90 -18.52
C TYR A 122 -0.84 -4.90 -19.53
N LYS A 123 -2.00 -4.33 -19.18
CA LYS A 123 -3.14 -4.21 -20.11
C LYS A 123 -2.79 -3.36 -21.33
N ASN A 124 -2.09 -2.25 -21.14
CA ASN A 124 -1.58 -1.43 -22.24
C ASN A 124 -0.56 -2.19 -23.09
N TYR A 125 0.34 -2.96 -22.48
CA TYR A 125 1.29 -3.81 -23.20
C TYR A 125 0.57 -4.83 -24.08
N LYS A 126 -0.44 -5.51 -23.54
CA LYS A 126 -1.26 -6.47 -24.29
C LYS A 126 -1.98 -5.79 -25.45
N LEU A 127 -2.55 -4.60 -25.25
CA LEU A 127 -3.26 -3.86 -26.30
C LEU A 127 -2.33 -3.47 -27.46
N LEU A 128 -1.11 -3.01 -27.15
CA LEU A 128 -0.16 -2.50 -28.13
C LEU A 128 0.63 -3.58 -28.89
N TYR A 129 0.85 -4.74 -28.28
CA TYR A 129 1.75 -5.78 -28.81
C TYR A 129 1.06 -7.12 -29.14
N ASN A 130 -0.22 -7.29 -28.82
CA ASN A 130 -1.05 -8.40 -29.31
C ASN A 130 -2.15 -7.95 -30.29
N SER A 131 -1.84 -6.99 -31.18
CA SER A 131 -2.64 -6.70 -32.38
C SER A 131 -1.99 -7.29 -33.61
#